data_AF-A0A7X0IBB3-F1
#
_entry.id   AF-A0A7X0IBB3-F1
#
_cell.length_a   1.000
_cell.length_b   1.000
_cell.length_c   1.000
_cell.angle_alpha   90.00
_cell.angle_beta   90.00
_cell.angle_gamma   90.00
#
_symmetry.space_group_name_H-M   'P 1'
#
loop_
_entity.id
_entity.type
_entity.pdbx_description
1 polymer ?
#
loop_
_entity_poly.entity_id
_entity_poly.type
_entity_poly.pdbx_seq_one_letter_code
_entity_poly.pdbx_strand_id
1 'polypeptide(L)'
;MRALVGVPRTAQVSGDVVFDGTEPAGRTRDAAIGVVSPVATSRLHPLRRIGGQLAALIRSVDHGAGRKAARRRAVELLAEVEVDDPARCAKQYPHRLSPETRQRIMIAMAFAPRPELLIAEEPAEGLPVSAGAAIIDLIHRLRQESGTALLLATSSLAIATGLTDEIIMMYAGFPVERAAPATIRHNPHHPYTKALLESSLGHPPPTSSVPSGCPFHLRCPYTMPVCAAERPPLSRVTGDGDHASACWLPHEATGLGEAAEALRLRFSRPDPA
;
A
#
# COMPACT_ATOMS: atom_id res chain seq x y z
N MET A 1 0.23 -7.33 1.81
CA MET A 1 -1.19 -7.18 1.43
C MET A 1 -1.96 -8.49 1.38
N ARG A 2 -1.63 -9.46 0.52
CA ARG A 2 -2.37 -10.74 0.42
C ARG A 2 -2.49 -11.50 1.75
N ALA A 3 -1.48 -11.43 2.62
CA ALA A 3 -1.54 -12.01 3.96
C ALA A 3 -2.69 -11.45 4.84
N LEU A 4 -3.16 -10.22 4.59
CA LEU A 4 -4.24 -9.57 5.35
C LEU A 4 -5.63 -9.96 4.84
N VAL A 5 -5.75 -10.22 3.54
CA VAL A 5 -7.05 -10.47 2.87
C VAL A 5 -7.30 -11.94 2.56
N GLY A 6 -6.29 -12.80 2.72
CA GLY A 6 -6.34 -14.23 2.46
C GLY A 6 -5.12 -14.72 1.70
N VAL A 7 -4.39 -15.65 2.30
CA VAL A 7 -3.21 -16.28 1.68
C VAL A 7 -3.58 -17.47 0.78
N PRO A 8 -2.79 -17.74 -0.28
CA PRO A 8 -2.87 -18.99 -1.01
C PRO A 8 -2.67 -20.19 -0.09
N ARG A 9 -3.32 -21.32 -0.38
CA ARG A 9 -3.17 -22.57 0.40
C ARG A 9 -1.73 -23.10 0.49
N THR A 10 -0.87 -22.66 -0.43
CA THR A 10 0.54 -23.06 -0.50
C THR A 10 1.46 -22.17 0.34
N ALA A 11 0.96 -21.08 0.93
CA ALA A 11 1.77 -20.18 1.73
C ALA A 11 1.95 -20.70 3.15
N GLN A 12 3.17 -20.62 3.67
CA GLN A 12 3.43 -20.75 5.10
C GLN A 12 3.42 -19.36 5.73
N VAL A 13 2.56 -19.15 6.72
CA VAL A 13 2.36 -17.86 7.40
C VAL A 13 2.36 -18.12 8.90
N SER A 14 2.98 -17.22 9.65
CA SER A 14 2.95 -17.20 11.12
C SER A 14 2.77 -15.76 11.59
N GLY A 15 2.36 -15.58 12.84
CA GLY A 15 2.01 -14.29 13.42
C GLY A 15 0.52 -13.99 13.31
N ASP A 16 0.11 -12.90 13.98
CA ASP A 16 -1.29 -12.53 14.14
C ASP A 16 -1.59 -11.19 13.44
N VAL A 17 -2.80 -11.06 12.93
CA VAL A 17 -3.31 -9.81 12.37
C VAL A 17 -4.68 -9.54 12.97
N VAL A 18 -4.85 -8.35 13.55
CA VAL A 18 -6.07 -7.96 14.24
C VAL A 18 -6.65 -6.70 13.58
N PHE A 19 -7.94 -6.74 13.29
CA PHE A 19 -8.77 -5.63 12.84
C PHE A 19 -10.02 -5.57 13.70
N ASP A 20 -10.22 -4.46 14.42
CA ASP A 20 -11.33 -4.29 15.35
C ASP A 20 -11.47 -5.48 16.34
N GLY A 21 -10.35 -5.88 16.95
CA GLY A 21 -10.28 -6.98 17.91
C GLY A 21 -10.41 -8.40 17.33
N THR A 22 -10.52 -8.57 16.01
CA THR A 22 -10.71 -9.89 15.36
C THR A 22 -9.82 -10.09 14.12
N GLU A 23 -9.67 -11.32 13.63
CA GLU A 23 -8.91 -11.58 12.40
C GLU A 23 -9.60 -11.01 11.14
N PRO A 24 -8.87 -10.33 10.24
CA PRO A 24 -9.46 -9.63 9.10
C PRO A 24 -9.97 -10.52 7.97
N ALA A 25 -9.54 -11.79 7.88
CA ALA A 25 -9.87 -12.67 6.76
C ALA A 25 -11.39 -12.85 6.58
N GLY A 26 -12.15 -12.92 7.67
CA GLY A 26 -13.62 -12.97 7.64
C GLY A 26 -14.27 -11.62 7.30
N ARG A 27 -13.68 -10.52 7.75
CA ARG A 27 -14.22 -9.14 7.61
C ARG A 27 -14.23 -8.62 6.17
N THR A 28 -13.42 -9.20 5.28
CA THR A 28 -13.51 -8.93 3.83
C THR A 28 -14.82 -9.39 3.20
N ARG A 29 -15.50 -10.38 3.81
CA ARG A 29 -16.81 -10.90 3.34
C ARG A 29 -17.98 -10.14 3.94
N ASP A 30 -17.82 -9.66 5.17
CA ASP A 30 -18.82 -8.87 5.90
C ASP A 30 -18.73 -7.36 5.54
N ALA A 31 -17.93 -7.04 4.52
CA ALA A 31 -17.86 -5.74 3.87
C ALA A 31 -17.26 -4.59 4.71
N ALA A 32 -16.69 -4.89 5.87
CA ALA A 32 -15.92 -3.95 6.69
C ALA A 32 -14.57 -3.54 6.05
N ILE A 33 -14.03 -4.39 5.16
CA ILE A 33 -12.77 -4.14 4.43
C ILE A 33 -13.02 -4.10 2.92
N GLY A 34 -12.77 -2.94 2.31
CA GLY A 34 -12.75 -2.74 0.86
C GLY A 34 -11.37 -3.05 0.27
N VAL A 35 -11.30 -3.57 -0.95
CA VAL A 35 -10.02 -3.90 -1.61
C VAL A 35 -10.00 -3.41 -3.06
N VAL A 36 -9.00 -2.61 -3.39
CA VAL A 36 -8.67 -2.14 -4.75
C VAL A 36 -7.27 -2.64 -5.10
N SER A 37 -7.14 -3.43 -6.16
CA SER A 37 -5.85 -3.91 -6.65
C SER A 37 -5.90 -4.22 -8.16
N PRO A 38 -4.75 -4.34 -8.86
CA PRO A 38 -4.71 -4.78 -10.25
C PRO A 38 -5.43 -6.13 -10.44
N VAL A 39 -5.22 -7.07 -9.52
CA VAL A 39 -5.94 -8.36 -9.52
C VAL A 39 -7.44 -8.15 -9.28
N ALA A 40 -7.84 -7.14 -8.50
CA ALA A 40 -9.24 -6.84 -8.29
C ALA A 40 -9.94 -6.39 -9.59
N THR A 41 -9.25 -5.80 -10.58
CA THR A 41 -9.86 -5.49 -11.89
C THR A 41 -10.37 -6.73 -12.63
N SER A 42 -9.83 -7.91 -12.31
CA SER A 42 -10.33 -9.21 -12.81
C SER A 42 -11.62 -9.68 -12.11
N ARG A 43 -12.05 -9.02 -11.02
CA ARG A 43 -13.32 -9.32 -10.33
C ARG A 43 -14.54 -8.88 -11.13
N LEU A 44 -14.39 -7.98 -12.10
CA LEU A 44 -15.46 -7.65 -13.03
C LEU A 44 -15.73 -8.84 -13.94
N HIS A 45 -16.89 -9.47 -13.76
CA HIS A 45 -17.32 -10.59 -14.59
C HIS A 45 -17.49 -10.12 -16.05
N PRO A 46 -16.71 -10.64 -17.01
CA PRO A 46 -16.63 -10.06 -18.36
C PRO A 46 -17.94 -10.18 -19.15
N LEU A 47 -18.75 -11.19 -18.84
CA LEU A 47 -20.04 -11.46 -19.48
C LEU A 47 -21.26 -10.85 -18.75
N ARG A 48 -21.06 -10.02 -17.72
CA ARG A 48 -22.17 -9.36 -16.99
C ARG A 48 -22.07 -7.85 -17.11
N ARG A 49 -23.22 -7.19 -17.22
CA ARG A 49 -23.28 -5.72 -17.26
C ARG A 49 -22.89 -5.11 -15.91
N ILE A 50 -22.22 -3.96 -15.92
CA ILE A 50 -21.69 -3.30 -14.73
C ILE A 50 -22.79 -3.05 -13.69
N GLY A 51 -23.90 -2.44 -14.08
CA GLY A 51 -24.99 -2.14 -13.15
C GLY A 51 -25.62 -3.39 -12.53
N GLY A 52 -25.59 -4.52 -13.24
CA GLY A 52 -26.05 -5.80 -12.70
C GLY A 52 -25.10 -6.37 -11.64
N GLN A 53 -23.79 -6.18 -11.82
CA GLN A 53 -22.77 -6.62 -10.86
C GLN A 53 -22.81 -5.75 -9.59
N LEU A 54 -22.87 -4.42 -9.74
CA LEU A 54 -23.03 -3.49 -8.62
C LEU A 54 -24.34 -3.72 -7.85
N ALA A 55 -25.47 -3.90 -8.55
CA ALA A 55 -26.75 -4.19 -7.89
C ALA A 55 -26.76 -5.54 -7.17
N ALA A 56 -25.98 -6.53 -7.64
CA ALA A 56 -25.82 -7.79 -6.95
C ALA A 56 -24.99 -7.62 -5.67
N LEU A 57 -23.90 -6.85 -5.74
CA LEU A 57 -23.05 -6.51 -4.58
C LEU A 57 -23.85 -5.73 -3.51
N ILE A 58 -24.59 -4.70 -3.91
CA ILE A 58 -25.44 -3.93 -2.98
C ILE A 58 -26.40 -4.85 -2.23
N ARG A 59 -27.02 -5.81 -2.93
CA ARG A 59 -27.95 -6.77 -2.33
C ARG A 59 -27.28 -7.85 -1.47
N SER A 60 -26.00 -8.11 -1.67
CA SER A 60 -25.28 -9.07 -0.82
C SER A 60 -24.90 -8.45 0.52
N VAL A 61 -24.78 -7.12 0.59
CA VAL A 61 -24.45 -6.39 1.82
C VAL A 61 -25.68 -5.79 2.51
N ASP A 62 -26.69 -5.38 1.74
CA ASP A 62 -28.00 -4.94 2.23
C ASP A 62 -29.08 -5.94 1.79
N HIS A 63 -29.42 -6.86 2.69
CA HIS A 63 -30.42 -7.90 2.46
C HIS A 63 -31.85 -7.35 2.30
N GLY A 64 -32.11 -6.11 2.72
CA GLY A 64 -33.40 -5.43 2.54
C GLY A 64 -33.55 -4.74 1.17
N ALA A 65 -32.47 -4.59 0.41
CA ALA A 65 -32.50 -3.86 -0.86
C ALA A 65 -33.30 -4.58 -1.95
N GLY A 66 -34.48 -4.04 -2.27
CA GLY A 66 -35.26 -4.45 -3.44
C GLY A 66 -34.50 -4.27 -4.76
N ARG A 67 -34.76 -5.13 -5.76
CA ARG A 67 -34.04 -5.12 -7.06
C ARG A 67 -34.03 -3.75 -7.76
N LYS A 68 -35.13 -3.00 -7.70
CA LYS A 68 -35.24 -1.66 -8.31
C LYS A 68 -34.37 -0.65 -7.56
N ALA A 69 -34.39 -0.67 -6.23
CA ALA A 69 -33.57 0.20 -5.39
C ALA A 69 -32.07 -0.08 -5.61
N ALA A 70 -31.67 -1.36 -5.63
CA ALA A 70 -30.28 -1.75 -5.87
C ALA A 70 -29.76 -1.31 -7.25
N ARG A 71 -30.59 -1.37 -8.30
CA ARG A 71 -30.22 -0.85 -9.63
C ARG A 71 -30.06 0.66 -9.65
N ARG A 72 -30.93 1.38 -8.93
CA ARG A 72 -30.81 2.84 -8.80
C ARG A 72 -29.54 3.22 -8.05
N ARG A 73 -29.28 2.57 -6.91
CA ARG A 73 -28.06 2.75 -6.12
C ARG A 73 -26.80 2.41 -6.90
N ALA A 74 -26.84 1.39 -7.78
CA ALA A 74 -25.71 1.09 -8.66
C ALA A 74 -25.37 2.25 -9.62
N VAL A 75 -26.38 2.98 -10.12
CA VAL A 75 -26.15 4.16 -10.96
C VAL A 75 -25.63 5.34 -10.13
N GLU A 76 -26.15 5.52 -8.91
CA GLU A 76 -25.65 6.53 -7.96
C GLU A 76 -24.18 6.29 -7.61
N LEU A 77 -23.78 5.04 -7.32
CA LEU A 77 -22.38 4.69 -7.05
C LEU A 77 -21.46 5.00 -8.24
N LEU A 78 -21.91 4.76 -9.47
CA LEU A 78 -21.15 5.12 -10.67
C LEU A 78 -21.01 6.64 -10.81
N ALA A 79 -22.02 7.41 -10.42
CA ALA A 79 -21.93 8.86 -10.37
C ALA A 79 -20.96 9.35 -9.28
N GLU A 80 -20.97 8.72 -8.10
CA GLU A 80 -20.08 9.04 -6.98
C GLU A 80 -18.60 8.85 -7.32
N VAL A 81 -18.28 7.93 -8.24
CA VAL A 81 -16.92 7.74 -8.77
C VAL A 81 -16.64 8.49 -10.07
N GLU A 82 -17.50 9.46 -10.40
CA GLU A 82 -17.39 10.37 -11.56
C GLU A 82 -17.25 9.61 -12.89
N VAL A 83 -18.02 8.54 -13.06
CA VAL A 83 -18.14 7.88 -14.36
C VAL A 83 -19.04 8.70 -15.27
N ASP A 84 -18.57 8.98 -16.49
CA ASP A 84 -19.38 9.64 -17.52
C ASP A 84 -20.62 8.82 -17.88
N ASP A 85 -21.77 9.50 -17.94
CA ASP A 85 -23.09 8.90 -18.18
C ASP A 85 -23.29 7.58 -17.39
N PRO A 86 -23.45 7.66 -16.05
CA PRO A 86 -23.57 6.50 -15.17
C PRO A 86 -24.67 5.52 -15.61
N ALA A 87 -25.79 6.03 -16.13
CA ALA A 87 -26.92 5.23 -16.57
C ALA A 87 -26.59 4.41 -17.83
N ARG A 88 -25.80 4.96 -18.76
CA ARG A 88 -25.28 4.23 -19.91
C ARG A 88 -24.18 3.26 -19.50
N CYS A 89 -23.23 3.69 -18.66
CA CYS A 89 -22.16 2.83 -18.17
C CYS A 89 -22.71 1.58 -17.47
N ALA A 90 -23.76 1.73 -16.65
CA ALA A 90 -24.45 0.62 -15.99
C ALA A 90 -24.96 -0.46 -16.97
N LYS A 91 -25.22 -0.11 -18.23
CA LYS A 91 -25.69 -1.03 -19.28
C LYS A 91 -24.55 -1.66 -20.09
N GLN A 92 -23.32 -1.19 -19.93
CA GLN A 92 -22.15 -1.69 -20.64
C GLN A 92 -21.52 -2.92 -19.96
N TYR A 93 -20.68 -3.62 -20.72
CA TYR A 93 -19.86 -4.74 -20.24
C TYR A 93 -18.43 -4.25 -19.96
N PRO A 94 -17.67 -4.89 -19.05
CA PRO A 94 -16.31 -4.46 -18.69
C PRO A 94 -15.36 -4.27 -19.88
N HIS A 95 -15.42 -5.15 -20.89
CA HIS A 95 -14.55 -5.09 -22.06
C HIS A 95 -14.81 -3.89 -23.00
N ARG A 96 -15.88 -3.12 -22.76
CA ARG A 96 -16.21 -1.91 -23.54
C ARG A 96 -15.76 -0.61 -22.87
N LEU A 97 -15.07 -0.71 -21.74
CA LEU A 97 -14.72 0.42 -20.89
C LEU A 97 -13.22 0.70 -20.94
N SER A 98 -12.84 1.96 -20.80
CA SER A 98 -11.44 2.34 -20.64
C SER A 98 -10.84 1.71 -19.37
N PRO A 99 -9.51 1.56 -19.29
CA PRO A 99 -8.84 1.17 -18.05
C PRO A 99 -9.22 2.07 -16.86
N GLU A 100 -9.28 3.38 -17.07
CA GLU A 100 -9.67 4.35 -16.02
C GLU A 100 -11.10 4.12 -15.53
N THR A 101 -12.09 4.01 -16.43
CA THR A 101 -13.48 3.76 -16.04
C THR A 101 -13.62 2.45 -15.29
N ARG A 102 -12.88 1.40 -15.70
CA ARG A 102 -12.86 0.13 -14.95
C ARG A 102 -12.29 0.32 -13.55
N GLN A 103 -11.24 1.12 -13.39
CA GLN A 103 -10.66 1.42 -12.09
C GLN A 103 -11.63 2.19 -11.19
N ARG A 104 -12.32 3.21 -11.72
CA ARG A 104 -13.40 3.93 -11.01
C ARG A 104 -14.50 2.98 -10.55
N ILE A 105 -14.92 2.03 -11.39
CA ILE A 105 -15.91 1.01 -11.02
C ILE A 105 -15.39 0.10 -9.90
N MET A 106 -14.11 -0.30 -9.93
CA MET A 106 -13.52 -1.10 -8.87
C MET A 106 -13.51 -0.37 -7.53
N ILE A 107 -13.22 0.93 -7.55
CA ILE A 107 -13.32 1.82 -6.38
C ILE A 107 -14.78 1.88 -5.91
N ALA A 108 -15.74 2.07 -6.82
CA ALA A 108 -17.17 2.08 -6.46
C ALA A 108 -17.60 0.77 -5.80
N MET A 109 -17.11 -0.38 -6.28
CA MET A 109 -17.37 -1.68 -5.66
C MET A 109 -16.74 -1.80 -4.26
N ALA A 110 -15.52 -1.27 -4.06
CA ALA A 110 -14.85 -1.30 -2.77
C ALA A 110 -15.54 -0.39 -1.74
N PHE A 111 -16.09 0.75 -2.17
CA PHE A 111 -16.79 1.71 -1.30
C PHE A 111 -18.30 1.47 -1.18
N ALA A 112 -18.91 0.66 -2.05
CA ALA A 112 -20.33 0.31 -1.98
C ALA A 112 -20.83 -0.10 -0.58
N PRO A 113 -20.10 -0.92 0.19
CA PRO A 113 -20.51 -1.29 1.55
C PRO A 113 -20.17 -0.26 2.63
N ARG A 114 -19.52 0.86 2.30
CA ARG A 114 -18.95 1.84 3.25
C ARG A 114 -17.94 1.19 4.20
N PRO A 115 -16.80 0.73 3.67
CA PRO A 115 -15.82 -0.01 4.47
C PRO A 115 -15.20 0.89 5.54
N GLU A 116 -14.86 0.30 6.68
CA GLU A 116 -14.07 0.94 7.72
C GLU A 116 -12.59 1.01 7.33
N LEU A 117 -12.11 0.06 6.51
CA LEU A 117 -10.75 0.02 5.98
C LEU A 117 -10.75 -0.22 4.47
N LEU A 118 -10.02 0.63 3.74
CA LEU A 118 -9.67 0.40 2.34
C LEU A 118 -8.24 -0.10 2.25
N ILE A 119 -8.06 -1.26 1.62
CA ILE A 119 -6.78 -1.78 1.18
C ILE A 119 -6.61 -1.44 -0.31
N ALA A 120 -5.66 -0.56 -0.62
CA ALA A 120 -5.32 -0.16 -1.98
C ALA A 120 -3.92 -0.65 -2.33
N GLU A 121 -3.80 -1.51 -3.34
CA GLU A 121 -2.53 -1.99 -3.89
C GLU A 121 -2.39 -1.43 -5.30
N GLU A 122 -1.35 -0.64 -5.53
CA GLU A 122 -1.03 -0.01 -6.81
C GLU A 122 -2.26 0.57 -7.55
N PRO A 123 -3.05 1.45 -6.90
CA PRO A 123 -4.36 1.85 -7.39
C PRO A 123 -4.34 2.66 -8.69
N ALA A 124 -3.19 3.21 -9.08
CA ALA A 124 -3.00 4.00 -10.30
C ALA A 124 -2.10 3.30 -11.33
N GLU A 125 -1.68 2.06 -11.09
CA GLU A 125 -0.77 1.34 -11.99
C GLU A 125 -1.41 1.07 -13.35
N GLY A 126 -0.63 1.24 -14.41
CA GLY A 126 -1.07 1.03 -15.79
C GLY A 126 -1.96 2.15 -16.36
N LEU A 127 -2.19 3.23 -15.61
CA LEU A 127 -2.91 4.41 -16.08
C LEU A 127 -1.94 5.52 -16.53
N PRO A 128 -2.34 6.35 -17.51
CA PRO A 128 -1.63 7.61 -17.80
C PRO A 128 -1.54 8.50 -16.55
N VAL A 129 -0.49 9.32 -16.45
CA VAL A 129 -0.20 10.16 -15.26
C VAL A 129 -1.41 10.98 -14.80
N SER A 130 -2.12 11.64 -15.71
CA SER A 130 -3.30 12.46 -15.38
C SER A 130 -4.47 11.62 -14.85
N ALA A 131 -4.75 10.48 -15.48
CA ALA A 131 -5.80 9.57 -15.03
C ALA A 131 -5.44 8.92 -13.68
N GLY A 132 -4.17 8.58 -13.47
CA GLY A 132 -3.65 8.10 -12.20
C GLY A 132 -3.86 9.10 -11.07
N ALA A 133 -3.53 10.38 -11.29
CA ALA A 133 -3.79 11.46 -10.33
C ALA A 133 -5.28 11.58 -9.99
N ALA A 134 -6.16 11.56 -11.00
CA ALA A 134 -7.61 11.60 -10.78
C ALA A 134 -8.13 10.42 -9.95
N ILE A 135 -7.57 9.21 -10.14
CA ILE A 135 -7.91 8.04 -9.31
C ILE A 135 -7.46 8.23 -7.86
N ILE A 136 -6.28 8.78 -7.64
CA ILE A 136 -5.75 9.07 -6.31
C ILE A 136 -6.60 10.12 -5.59
N ASP A 137 -6.97 11.20 -6.27
CA ASP A 137 -7.85 12.24 -5.75
C ASP A 137 -9.24 11.68 -5.41
N LEU A 138 -9.79 10.81 -6.26
CA LEU A 138 -11.05 10.13 -6.01
C LEU A 138 -10.99 9.27 -4.72
N ILE A 139 -9.95 8.45 -4.56
CA ILE A 139 -9.77 7.63 -3.36
C ILE A 139 -9.64 8.51 -2.12
N HIS A 140 -8.86 9.59 -2.21
CA HIS A 140 -8.70 10.53 -1.11
C HIS A 140 -10.04 11.16 -0.71
N ARG A 141 -10.80 11.67 -1.68
CA ARG A 141 -12.11 12.28 -1.44
C ARG A 141 -13.07 11.30 -0.77
N LEU A 142 -13.24 10.10 -1.34
CA LEU A 142 -14.15 9.10 -0.79
C LEU A 142 -13.76 8.69 0.63
N ARG A 143 -12.45 8.53 0.89
CA ARG A 143 -11.92 8.24 2.23
C ARG A 143 -12.31 9.33 3.23
N GLN A 144 -12.10 10.59 2.89
CA GLN A 144 -12.41 11.73 3.78
C GLN A 144 -13.92 11.84 4.03
N GLU A 145 -14.74 11.67 3.01
CA GLU A 145 -16.21 11.75 3.11
C GLU A 145 -16.80 10.62 3.98
N SER A 146 -16.18 9.44 3.98
CA SER A 146 -16.70 8.24 4.67
C SER A 146 -16.00 7.91 5.99
N GLY A 147 -14.90 8.58 6.32
CA GLY A 147 -14.09 8.26 7.50
C GLY A 147 -13.35 6.91 7.41
N THR A 148 -13.17 6.38 6.20
CA THR A 148 -12.49 5.09 5.97
C THR A 148 -10.99 5.18 6.25
N ALA A 149 -10.41 4.22 6.97
CA ALA A 149 -8.96 4.07 7.08
C ALA A 149 -8.34 3.61 5.76
N LEU A 150 -7.10 4.01 5.46
CA LEU A 150 -6.40 3.63 4.22
C LEU A 150 -5.12 2.86 4.53
N LEU A 151 -5.01 1.64 4.00
CA LEU A 151 -3.76 0.91 3.88
C LEU A 151 -3.35 0.86 2.40
N LEU A 152 -2.33 1.64 2.07
CA LEU A 152 -1.82 1.78 0.71
C LEU A 152 -0.51 1.00 0.53
N ALA A 153 -0.42 0.20 -0.53
CA ALA A 153 0.82 -0.38 -1.02
C ALA A 153 1.11 0.20 -2.41
N THR A 154 2.22 0.91 -2.56
CA THR A 154 2.63 1.48 -3.84
C THR A 154 4.14 1.58 -3.95
N SER A 155 4.64 1.49 -5.18
CA SER A 155 6.01 1.79 -5.58
C SER A 155 6.26 3.28 -5.81
N SER A 156 5.21 4.11 -5.83
CA SER A 156 5.33 5.57 -6.00
C SER A 156 5.35 6.27 -4.65
N LEU A 157 6.53 6.78 -4.26
CA LEU A 157 6.67 7.58 -3.04
C LEU A 157 5.85 8.87 -3.10
N ALA A 158 5.66 9.46 -4.29
CA ALA A 158 4.82 10.65 -4.45
C ALA A 158 3.35 10.39 -4.06
N ILE A 159 2.82 9.22 -4.42
CA ILE A 159 1.46 8.83 -4.03
C ILE A 159 1.40 8.54 -2.53
N ALA A 160 2.36 7.78 -1.99
CA ALA A 160 2.41 7.45 -0.56
C ALA A 160 2.44 8.73 0.30
N THR A 161 3.36 9.64 0.00
CA THR A 161 3.54 10.89 0.76
C THR A 161 2.34 11.85 0.71
N GLY A 162 1.50 11.76 -0.33
CA GLY A 162 0.31 12.61 -0.45
C GLY A 162 -0.96 12.03 0.20
N LEU A 163 -0.98 10.72 0.50
CA LEU A 163 -2.20 10.03 0.95
C LEU A 163 -2.13 9.44 2.36
N THR A 164 -0.93 9.28 2.92
CA THR A 164 -0.75 8.54 4.18
C THR A 164 -0.15 9.42 5.26
N ASP A 165 -0.53 9.13 6.51
CA ASP A 165 0.03 9.77 7.69
C ASP A 165 1.37 9.12 8.11
N GLU A 166 1.58 7.88 7.68
CA GLU A 166 2.76 7.06 7.98
C GLU A 166 3.16 6.24 6.74
N ILE A 167 4.47 6.02 6.58
CA ILE A 167 5.05 5.21 5.51
C ILE A 167 5.95 4.16 6.14
N ILE A 168 5.81 2.91 5.68
CA ILE A 168 6.73 1.82 5.97
C ILE A 168 7.46 1.45 4.67
N MET A 169 8.76 1.72 4.64
CA MET A 169 9.65 1.30 3.57
C MET A 169 9.96 -0.18 3.73
N MET A 170 9.83 -0.93 2.64
CA MET A 170 10.12 -2.36 2.62
C MET A 170 11.24 -2.67 1.63
N TYR A 171 12.12 -3.60 2.00
CA TYR A 171 13.15 -4.12 1.11
C TYR A 171 13.27 -5.63 1.27
N ALA A 172 13.21 -6.37 0.14
CA ALA A 172 13.31 -7.83 0.11
C ALA A 172 12.38 -8.55 1.11
N GLY A 173 11.18 -8.00 1.35
CA GLY A 173 10.18 -8.56 2.27
C GLY A 173 10.30 -8.10 3.72
N PHE A 174 11.29 -7.26 4.06
CA PHE A 174 11.52 -6.77 5.43
C PHE A 174 11.20 -5.28 5.53
N PRO A 175 10.56 -4.82 6.64
CA PRO A 175 10.47 -3.41 6.93
C PRO A 175 11.86 -2.88 7.26
N VAL A 176 12.28 -1.81 6.59
CA VAL A 176 13.61 -1.22 6.77
C VAL A 176 13.55 0.17 7.40
N GLU A 177 12.43 0.87 7.22
CA GLU A 177 12.21 2.18 7.82
C GLU A 177 10.73 2.49 7.94
N ARG A 178 10.32 3.16 9.02
CA ARG A 178 8.96 3.60 9.29
C ARG A 178 9.00 5.03 9.81
N ALA A 179 8.31 5.96 9.17
CA ALA A 179 8.19 7.33 9.66
C ALA A 179 7.03 8.07 8.98
N ALA A 180 6.76 9.29 9.43
CA ALA A 180 5.87 10.21 8.73
C ALA A 180 6.44 10.58 7.34
N PRO A 181 5.59 10.93 6.35
CA PRO A 181 6.02 11.33 5.01
C PRO A 181 7.13 12.39 4.96
N ALA A 182 7.04 13.41 5.82
CA ALA A 182 8.03 14.48 5.89
C ALA A 182 9.40 13.95 6.32
N THR A 183 9.45 13.11 7.36
CA THR A 183 10.69 12.48 7.83
C THR A 183 11.29 11.55 6.77
N ILE A 184 10.48 10.72 6.11
CA ILE A 184 10.97 9.87 5.01
C ILE A 184 11.60 10.73 3.91
N ARG A 185 10.97 11.84 3.53
CA ARG A 185 11.44 12.69 2.42
C ARG A 185 12.68 13.51 2.75
N HIS A 186 12.77 14.03 3.98
CA HIS A 186 13.76 15.04 4.34
C HIS A 186 14.85 14.51 5.26
N ASN A 187 14.54 13.51 6.08
CA ASN A 187 15.43 13.00 7.10
C ASN A 187 15.49 11.45 7.13
N PRO A 188 15.69 10.78 5.98
CA PRO A 188 15.78 9.32 5.94
C PRO A 188 17.00 8.83 6.72
N HIS A 189 16.83 7.77 7.51
CA HIS A 189 17.88 7.11 8.26
C HIS A 189 18.43 5.88 7.54
N HIS A 190 17.57 5.08 6.89
CA HIS A 190 18.04 3.86 6.26
C HIS A 190 18.71 4.15 4.90
N PRO A 191 19.93 3.64 4.62
CA PRO A 191 20.64 3.90 3.36
C PRO A 191 19.84 3.55 2.10
N TYR A 192 19.01 2.51 2.15
CA TYR A 192 18.06 2.18 1.07
C TYR A 192 17.05 3.29 0.79
N THR A 193 16.41 3.84 1.82
CA THR A 193 15.42 4.91 1.69
C THR A 193 16.04 6.15 1.07
N LYS A 194 17.26 6.51 1.52
CA LYS A 194 18.02 7.59 0.93
C LYS A 194 18.32 7.36 -0.56
N ALA A 195 18.83 6.18 -0.88
CA ALA A 195 19.17 5.85 -2.26
C ALA A 195 17.94 5.80 -3.19
N LEU A 196 16.75 5.42 -2.67
CA LEU A 196 15.48 5.54 -3.40
C LEU A 196 15.14 7.00 -3.72
N LEU A 197 15.24 7.90 -2.74
CA LEU A 197 14.95 9.33 -2.92
C LEU A 197 15.87 9.99 -3.93
N GLU A 198 17.15 9.59 -3.92
CA GLU A 198 18.17 10.06 -4.87
C GLU A 198 18.05 9.39 -6.24
N SER A 199 17.14 8.43 -6.41
CA SER A 199 17.02 7.60 -7.63
C SER A 199 18.35 6.92 -8.02
N SER A 200 19.19 6.60 -7.03
CA SER A 200 20.53 6.06 -7.22
C SER A 200 20.57 4.52 -7.16
N LEU A 201 19.40 3.88 -7.01
CA LEU A 201 19.29 2.42 -6.98
C LEU A 201 19.04 1.84 -8.38
N GLY A 202 19.88 0.88 -8.78
CA GLY A 202 19.57 -0.05 -9.87
C GLY A 202 18.50 -1.08 -9.48
N HIS A 203 18.29 -2.08 -10.36
CA HIS A 203 17.29 -3.13 -10.16
C HIS A 203 17.44 -3.85 -8.80
N PRO A 204 16.33 -4.16 -8.09
CA PRO A 204 16.38 -4.91 -6.85
C PRO A 204 16.86 -6.35 -7.09
N PRO A 205 17.53 -6.98 -6.11
CA PRO A 205 17.93 -8.37 -6.21
C PRO A 205 16.67 -9.28 -6.24
N PRO A 206 16.76 -10.46 -6.86
CA PRO A 206 15.68 -11.43 -6.82
C PRO A 206 15.39 -11.85 -5.37
N THR A 207 14.11 -12.05 -5.06
CA THR A 207 13.64 -12.42 -3.71
C THR A 207 14.12 -13.79 -3.24
N SER A 208 14.61 -14.65 -4.15
CA SER A 208 15.17 -15.96 -3.86
C SER A 208 16.58 -15.93 -3.26
N SER A 209 17.23 -14.77 -3.21
CA SER A 209 18.60 -14.60 -2.71
C SER A 209 18.71 -13.46 -1.69
N VAL A 210 17.82 -13.44 -0.70
CA VAL A 210 17.98 -12.51 0.44
C VAL A 210 19.21 -12.95 1.25
N PRO A 211 20.23 -12.09 1.42
CA PRO A 211 21.42 -12.46 2.17
C PRO A 211 21.12 -12.55 3.67
N SER A 212 22.01 -13.21 4.42
CA SER A 212 21.94 -13.21 5.89
C SER A 212 22.11 -11.80 6.46
N GLY A 213 21.65 -11.60 7.69
CA GLY A 213 21.73 -10.31 8.38
C GLY A 213 20.81 -9.24 7.78
N CYS A 214 21.36 -8.05 7.53
CA CYS A 214 20.69 -6.92 6.90
C CYS A 214 20.46 -7.21 5.40
N PRO A 215 19.23 -7.15 4.88
CA PRO A 215 18.96 -7.52 3.48
C PRO A 215 19.64 -6.59 2.47
N PHE A 216 19.96 -5.35 2.84
CA PHE A 216 20.54 -4.33 1.96
C PHE A 216 22.07 -4.26 1.98
N HIS A 217 22.76 -5.03 2.84
CA HIS A 217 24.19 -4.81 3.12
C HIS A 217 25.13 -4.96 1.90
N LEU A 218 24.76 -5.78 0.91
CA LEU A 218 25.55 -5.96 -0.33
C LEU A 218 25.50 -4.75 -1.27
N ARG A 219 24.56 -3.84 -1.05
CA ARG A 219 24.36 -2.61 -1.84
C ARG A 219 24.55 -1.35 -0.99
N CYS A 220 24.78 -1.52 0.30
CA CYS A 220 24.87 -0.43 1.25
C CYS A 220 26.26 0.20 1.17
N PRO A 221 26.39 1.52 0.89
CA PRO A 221 27.68 2.20 0.94
C PRO A 221 28.26 2.25 2.37
N TYR A 222 27.40 2.10 3.38
CA TYR A 222 27.76 2.13 4.80
C TYR A 222 27.82 0.73 5.43
N THR A 223 28.13 -0.30 4.66
CA THR A 223 28.16 -1.67 5.17
C THR A 223 29.21 -1.86 6.27
N MET A 224 28.91 -2.72 7.25
CA MET A 224 29.76 -3.05 8.41
C MET A 224 29.74 -4.57 8.62
N PRO A 225 30.74 -5.17 9.31
CA PRO A 225 30.79 -6.61 9.53
C PRO A 225 29.51 -7.20 10.17
N VAL A 226 28.94 -6.49 11.15
CA VAL A 226 27.68 -6.90 11.82
C VAL A 226 26.50 -6.99 10.84
N CYS A 227 26.50 -6.20 9.76
CA CYS A 227 25.41 -6.18 8.77
C CYS A 227 25.27 -7.50 8.00
N ALA A 228 26.36 -8.25 7.80
CA ALA A 228 26.34 -9.54 7.12
C ALA A 228 25.97 -10.70 8.07
N ALA A 229 26.29 -10.55 9.35
CA ALA A 229 26.07 -11.55 10.38
C ALA A 229 24.66 -11.48 10.98
N GLU A 230 24.17 -10.27 11.29
CA GLU A 230 22.98 -10.06 12.10
C GLU A 230 21.99 -9.09 11.45
N ARG A 231 20.70 -9.38 11.67
CA ARG A 231 19.62 -8.55 11.16
C ARG A 231 19.36 -7.42 12.15
N PRO A 232 19.47 -6.14 11.73
CA PRO A 232 19.14 -5.04 12.61
C PRO A 232 17.64 -5.09 12.97
N PRO A 233 17.27 -4.92 14.25
CA PRO A 233 15.88 -4.78 14.65
C PRO A 233 15.33 -3.42 14.18
N LEU A 234 14.03 -3.37 13.85
CA LEU A 234 13.34 -2.10 13.57
C LEU A 234 13.24 -1.30 14.88
N SER A 235 14.18 -0.39 15.09
CA SER A 235 14.37 0.33 16.35
C SER A 235 14.14 1.83 16.17
N ARG A 236 13.70 2.50 17.23
CA ARG A 236 13.45 3.95 17.20
C ARG A 236 14.72 4.72 16.91
N VAL A 237 14.64 5.66 15.98
CA VAL A 237 15.68 6.65 15.70
C VAL A 237 15.50 7.80 16.69
N THR A 238 16.56 8.16 17.42
CA THR A 238 16.54 9.23 18.41
C THR A 238 16.27 10.59 17.75
N GLY A 239 15.33 11.35 18.32
CA GLY A 239 15.10 12.76 17.98
C GLY A 239 13.88 13.05 17.11
N ASP A 240 13.19 12.04 16.55
CA ASP A 240 12.09 12.27 15.58
C ASP A 240 10.88 11.33 15.81
N GLY A 241 10.16 11.54 16.92
CA GLY A 241 8.84 10.91 17.17
C GLY A 241 8.79 9.38 17.01
N ASP A 242 7.92 8.91 16.11
CA ASP A 242 7.70 7.49 15.77
C ASP A 242 8.63 6.94 14.66
N HIS A 243 9.68 7.68 14.30
CA HIS A 243 10.68 7.24 13.33
C HIS A 243 11.42 6.00 13.83
N ALA A 244 11.37 4.92 13.05
CA ALA A 244 12.08 3.68 13.30
C ALA A 244 12.85 3.21 12.07
N SER A 245 14.02 2.61 12.27
CA SER A 245 14.87 2.10 11.21
C SER A 245 15.51 0.78 11.61
N ALA A 246 15.53 -0.19 10.69
CA ALA A 246 16.25 -1.44 10.84
C ALA A 246 17.66 -1.26 10.26
N CYS A 247 18.51 -0.49 10.96
CA CYS A 247 19.87 -0.21 10.55
C CYS A 247 20.82 -0.23 11.75
N TRP A 248 22.04 -0.72 11.54
CA TRP A 248 23.11 -0.69 12.55
C TRP A 248 23.84 0.66 12.62
N LEU A 249 23.57 1.58 11.69
CA LEU A 249 24.08 2.94 11.80
C LEU A 249 23.53 3.60 13.07
N PRO A 250 24.33 4.45 13.74
CA PRO A 250 23.86 5.17 14.92
C PRO A 250 22.68 6.05 14.57
N HIS A 251 21.73 6.16 15.49
CA HIS A 251 20.48 6.89 15.27
C HIS A 251 20.65 8.38 14.93
N GLU A 252 21.80 8.96 15.23
CA GLU A 252 22.19 10.34 14.87
C GLU A 252 22.52 10.50 13.37
N ALA A 253 22.73 9.40 12.66
CA ALA A 253 23.03 9.39 11.22
C ALA A 253 21.72 9.51 10.40
N THR A 254 21.05 10.65 10.47
CA THR A 254 19.88 10.93 9.62
C THR A 254 20.28 11.81 8.41
N GLY A 255 19.53 11.72 7.29
CA GLY A 255 19.78 12.51 6.08
C GLY A 255 21.08 12.15 5.30
N LEU A 256 21.67 10.99 5.59
CA LEU A 256 23.07 10.54 5.47
C LEU A 256 24.05 11.31 4.53
N GLY A 257 25.28 11.53 5.00
CA GLY A 257 26.39 12.16 4.27
C GLY A 257 27.73 11.84 4.92
N GLU A 258 28.70 12.76 4.89
CA GLU A 258 30.01 12.57 5.55
C GLU A 258 29.89 12.28 7.07
N ALA A 259 28.91 12.85 7.74
CA ALA A 259 28.65 12.61 9.17
C ALA A 259 28.30 11.14 9.47
N ALA A 260 27.53 10.50 8.59
CA ALA A 260 27.19 9.08 8.72
C ALA A 260 28.41 8.19 8.51
N GLU A 261 29.29 8.57 7.59
CA GLU A 261 30.55 7.86 7.35
C GLU A 261 31.51 7.98 8.54
N ALA A 262 31.61 9.18 9.14
CA ALA A 262 32.40 9.40 10.35
C ALA A 262 31.88 8.58 11.54
N LEU A 263 30.54 8.48 11.69
CA LEU A 263 29.89 7.65 12.71
C LEU A 263 30.11 6.15 12.46
N ARG A 264 30.00 5.70 11.20
CA ARG A 264 30.28 4.32 10.79
C ARG A 264 31.68 3.89 11.18
N LEU A 265 32.69 4.72 10.91
CA LEU A 265 34.09 4.43 11.23
C LEU A 265 34.35 4.32 12.73
N ARG A 266 33.60 5.06 13.56
CA ARG A 266 33.68 4.96 15.03
C ARG A 266 33.10 3.64 15.54
N PHE A 267 31.94 3.24 15.02
CA PHE A 267 31.26 1.99 15.42
C PHE A 267 31.89 0.73 14.81
N SER A 268 32.63 0.85 13.71
CA SER A 268 33.32 -0.28 13.07
C SER A 268 34.67 -0.62 13.71
N ARG A 269 35.16 0.19 14.65
CA ARG A 269 36.40 -0.12 15.37
C ARG A 269 36.10 -1.12 16.48
N PRO A 270 36.81 -2.26 16.55
CA PRO A 270 36.77 -3.10 17.74
C PRO A 270 37.25 -2.29 18.94
N ASP A 271 36.64 -2.50 20.11
CA ASP A 271 37.08 -1.87 21.35
C ASP A 271 38.60 -2.08 21.51
N PRO A 272 39.38 -1.03 21.80
CA PRO A 272 40.77 -1.20 22.14
C PRO A 272 40.85 -2.03 23.43
N ALA A 273 41.38 -3.25 23.31
CA ALA A 273 41.64 -4.17 24.41
C ALA A 273 42.57 -3.57 25.47
#